data_AF-W1PBA5-F1
#
_entry.id   AF-W1PBA5-F1
#
_cell.length_a   1.000
_cell.length_b   1.000
_cell.length_c   1.000
_cell.angle_alpha   90.00
_cell.angle_beta   90.00
_cell.angle_gamma   90.00
#
_symmetry.space_group_name_H-M   'P 1'
#
loop_
_entity.id
_entity.type
_entity.pdbx_description
1 polymer ?
#
loop_
_entity_poly.entity_id
_entity_poly.type
_entity_poly.pdbx_seq_one_letter_code
_entity_poly.pdbx_strand_id
1 'polypeptide(L)'
;MIAAASDEIWDSKRACGRVYKVKCTGGTNNGVEHPCRGSGSVTVKIVDYCPAGCRGTIDLSQEAFEAIADPDEGKITIDYHQ
;
A
#
# COMPACT_ATOMS: atom_id res chain seq x y z
N MET A 1 3.21 10.69 -2.38
CA MET A 1 2.92 9.60 -3.34
C MET A 1 1.42 9.30 -3.35
N ILE A 2 0.96 8.39 -4.21
CA ILE A 2 -0.47 8.11 -4.44
C ILE A 2 -0.79 6.62 -4.26
N ALA A 3 -2.07 6.32 -4.08
CA ALA A 3 -2.57 4.96 -4.01
C ALA A 3 -4.03 4.86 -4.50
N ALA A 4 -4.46 3.65 -4.82
CA ALA A 4 -5.84 3.30 -5.07
C ALA A 4 -6.43 2.57 -3.84
N ALA A 5 -7.67 2.88 -3.49
CA ALA A 5 -8.36 2.27 -2.35
C ALA A 5 -9.18 1.06 -2.79
N SER A 6 -9.07 -0.04 -2.04
CA SER A 6 -9.99 -1.18 -2.18
C SER A 6 -11.37 -0.86 -1.61
N ASP A 7 -12.33 -1.78 -1.76
CA ASP A 7 -13.67 -1.67 -1.16
C ASP A 7 -13.66 -1.43 0.36
N GLU A 8 -12.61 -1.87 1.06
CA GLU A 8 -12.44 -1.65 2.49
C GLU A 8 -12.29 -0.16 2.85
N ILE A 9 -11.67 0.63 1.95
CA ILE A 9 -11.36 2.05 2.19
C ILE A 9 -12.21 2.97 1.32
N TRP A 10 -12.60 2.54 0.12
CA TRP A 10 -13.16 3.39 -0.95
C TRP A 10 -14.35 4.25 -0.54
N ASP A 11 -15.17 3.74 0.38
CA ASP A 11 -16.21 4.50 1.08
C ASP A 11 -17.15 5.26 0.13
N SER A 12 -17.59 4.57 -0.95
CA SER A 12 -18.39 5.16 -2.03
C SER A 12 -17.80 6.47 -2.57
N LYS A 13 -16.50 6.45 -2.95
CA LYS A 13 -15.70 7.60 -3.44
C LYS A 13 -15.30 8.63 -2.39
N ARG A 14 -15.80 8.55 -1.15
CA ARG A 14 -15.41 9.49 -0.07
C ARG A 14 -13.97 9.30 0.40
N ALA A 15 -13.30 8.23 -0.02
CA ALA A 15 -11.88 8.02 0.21
C ALA A 15 -10.98 8.95 -0.60
N CYS A 16 -11.42 9.41 -1.78
CA CYS A 16 -10.61 10.28 -2.63
C CYS A 16 -10.13 11.50 -1.86
N GLY A 17 -8.82 11.75 -1.90
CA GLY A 17 -8.19 12.86 -1.19
C GLY A 17 -7.80 12.57 0.26
N ARG A 18 -8.29 11.48 0.87
CA ARG A 18 -7.77 11.02 2.17
C ARG A 18 -6.30 10.67 2.04
N VAL A 19 -5.55 10.98 3.09
CA VAL A 19 -4.13 10.71 3.19
C VAL A 19 -3.95 9.60 4.21
N TYR A 20 -3.09 8.65 3.91
CA TYR A 20 -2.75 7.55 4.82
C TYR A 20 -1.25 7.47 4.99
N LYS A 21 -0.80 7.24 6.22
CA LYS A 21 0.53 6.75 6.49
C LYS A 21 0.48 5.22 6.52
N VAL A 22 1.19 4.61 5.59
CA VAL A 22 1.28 3.17 5.38
C VAL A 22 2.65 2.71 5.85
N LYS A 23 2.72 1.61 6.58
CA LYS A 23 3.95 1.02 7.09
C LYS A 23 4.03 -0.47 6.73
N CYS A 24 5.09 -0.88 6.05
CA CYS A 24 5.43 -2.27 5.83
C CYS A 24 5.75 -2.97 7.17
N THR A 25 5.11 -4.11 7.40
CA THR A 25 5.32 -4.95 8.60
C THR A 25 5.86 -6.33 8.26
N GLY A 26 5.88 -6.72 6.99
CA GLY A 26 6.49 -7.95 6.50
C GLY A 26 6.16 -8.26 5.05
N GLY A 27 6.85 -9.25 4.49
CA GLY A 27 6.61 -9.79 3.15
C GLY A 27 5.48 -10.81 3.13
N THR A 28 5.07 -11.22 1.93
CA THR A 28 4.18 -12.36 1.72
C THR A 28 4.85 -13.50 0.93
N ASN A 29 6.00 -13.24 0.32
CA ASN A 29 6.78 -14.25 -0.42
C ASN A 29 7.82 -14.94 0.49
N ASN A 30 8.15 -16.18 0.14
CA ASN A 30 9.28 -16.89 0.76
C ASN A 30 10.58 -16.52 0.04
N GLY A 31 11.68 -16.39 0.80
CA GLY A 31 13.02 -16.23 0.24
C GLY A 31 13.45 -14.78 -0.05
N VAL A 32 12.61 -13.79 0.25
CA VAL A 32 13.00 -12.38 0.25
C VAL A 32 13.59 -12.04 1.61
N GLU A 33 14.89 -11.73 1.66
CA GLU A 33 15.62 -11.53 2.92
C GLU A 33 15.16 -10.26 3.68
N HIS A 34 14.84 -9.21 2.94
CA HIS A 34 14.50 -7.89 3.48
C HIS A 34 13.23 -7.33 2.82
N PRO A 35 12.04 -7.85 3.19
CA PRO A 35 10.78 -7.48 2.55
C PRO A 35 10.42 -5.99 2.72
N CYS A 36 10.78 -5.40 3.87
CA CYS A 36 10.57 -3.99 4.15
C CYS A 36 11.90 -3.20 4.03
N ARG A 37 11.82 -1.95 3.57
CA ARG A 37 12.97 -1.06 3.32
C ARG A 37 12.91 0.23 4.14
N GLY A 38 14.08 0.79 4.45
CA GLY A 38 14.21 2.12 5.06
C GLY A 38 13.47 2.26 6.39
N SER A 39 12.69 3.34 6.55
CA SER A 39 11.79 3.50 7.72
C SER A 39 10.62 2.51 7.73
N GLY A 40 10.42 1.81 6.62
CA GLY A 40 9.26 0.98 6.34
C GLY A 40 7.97 1.77 6.16
N SER A 41 7.98 3.10 6.06
CA SER A 41 6.74 3.90 6.01
C SER A 41 6.70 4.97 4.93
N VAL A 42 5.49 5.20 4.41
CA VAL A 42 5.19 6.17 3.34
C VAL A 42 3.85 6.85 3.57
N THR A 43 3.74 8.11 3.17
CA THR A 43 2.47 8.84 3.14
C THR A 43 1.92 8.89 1.71
N VAL A 44 0.71 8.38 1.53
CA VAL A 44 0.00 8.32 0.23
C VAL A 44 -1.33 9.03 0.28
N LYS A 45 -1.74 9.63 -0.85
CA LYS A 45 -3.10 10.14 -1.04
C LYS A 45 -3.90 9.17 -1.90
N ILE A 46 -5.13 8.87 -1.50
CA ILE A 46 -6.05 8.08 -2.33
C ILE A 46 -6.50 8.94 -3.52
N VAL A 47 -6.25 8.45 -4.73
CA VAL A 47 -6.64 9.14 -5.98
C VAL A 47 -7.44 8.27 -6.93
N ASP A 48 -7.53 6.97 -6.66
CA ASP A 48 -8.21 6.01 -7.53
C ASP A 48 -8.88 4.90 -6.72
N TYR A 49 -9.69 4.08 -7.41
CA TYR A 49 -10.38 2.93 -6.88
C TYR A 49 -9.80 1.63 -7.45
N CYS A 50 -9.55 0.69 -6.56
CA CYS A 50 -8.98 -0.62 -6.82
C CYS A 50 -10.10 -1.66 -6.56
N PRO A 51 -10.87 -2.07 -7.60
CA PRO A 51 -12.01 -2.99 -7.43
C PRO A 51 -11.55 -4.38 -7.00
N ALA A 52 -12.48 -5.30 -6.68
CA ALA A 52 -12.23 -6.65 -6.15
C ALA A 52 -11.18 -7.54 -6.87
N GLY A 53 -10.69 -7.18 -8.06
CA GLY A 53 -9.56 -7.84 -8.74
C GLY A 53 -8.17 -7.39 -8.28
N CYS A 54 -8.10 -6.32 -7.51
CA CYS A 54 -6.87 -5.66 -7.09
C CYS A 54 -6.55 -6.14 -5.66
N ARG A 55 -5.49 -6.96 -5.54
CA ARG A 55 -5.30 -7.98 -4.49
C ARG A 55 -4.81 -7.46 -3.13
N GLY A 56 -5.14 -6.22 -2.75
CA GLY A 56 -4.68 -5.58 -1.50
C GLY A 56 -5.64 -4.52 -0.94
N THR A 57 -5.49 -4.16 0.33
CA THR A 57 -6.30 -3.14 1.01
C THR A 57 -6.05 -1.72 0.46
N ILE A 58 -4.78 -1.41 0.20
CA ILE A 58 -4.31 -0.17 -0.45
C ILE A 58 -3.36 -0.61 -1.57
N ASP A 59 -3.64 -0.20 -2.80
CA ASP A 59 -2.75 -0.43 -3.95
C ASP A 59 -1.84 0.77 -4.15
N LEU A 60 -0.59 0.62 -3.71
CA LEU A 60 0.41 1.68 -3.71
C LEU A 60 0.93 1.90 -5.15
N SER A 61 1.17 3.15 -5.55
CA SER A 61 1.97 3.38 -6.75
C SER A 61 3.33 2.72 -6.62
N GLN A 62 3.94 2.30 -7.73
CA GLN A 62 5.27 1.68 -7.74
C GLN A 62 6.30 2.46 -6.89
N GLU A 63 6.35 3.78 -7.05
CA GLU A 63 7.22 4.67 -6.26
C GLU A 63 6.97 4.56 -4.74
N ALA A 64 5.70 4.43 -4.32
CA ALA A 64 5.35 4.29 -2.91
C ALA A 64 5.68 2.90 -2.36
N PHE A 65 5.47 1.86 -3.16
CA PHE A 65 5.80 0.50 -2.79
C PHE A 65 7.32 0.34 -2.61
N GLU A 66 8.11 0.75 -3.61
CA GLU A 66 9.57 0.66 -3.61
C GLU A 66 10.23 1.48 -2.48
N ALA A 67 9.55 2.55 -2.03
CA ALA A 67 10.01 3.36 -0.90
C ALA A 67 9.94 2.63 0.44
N ILE A 68 9.08 1.62 0.60
CA ILE A 68 8.87 0.92 1.87
C ILE A 68 9.12 -0.58 1.83
N ALA A 69 9.24 -1.17 0.65
CA ALA A 69 9.34 -2.61 0.46
C ALA A 69 10.14 -2.99 -0.79
N ASP A 70 10.58 -4.25 -0.81
CA ASP A 70 11.20 -4.83 -2.00
C ASP A 70 10.14 -5.11 -3.07
N PRO A 71 10.23 -4.54 -4.29
CA PRO A 71 9.26 -4.79 -5.36
C PRO A 71 9.11 -6.28 -5.74
N ASP A 72 10.11 -7.12 -5.46
CA ASP A 72 10.01 -8.58 -5.67
C ASP A 72 8.99 -9.26 -4.74
N GLU A 73 8.56 -8.59 -3.66
CA GLU A 73 7.42 -9.05 -2.86
C GLU A 73 6.12 -9.03 -3.68
N GLY A 74 5.90 -8.01 -4.49
CA GLY A 74 4.63 -7.75 -5.20
C GLY A 74 3.41 -7.52 -4.30
N LYS A 75 3.46 -7.99 -3.04
CA LYS A 75 2.46 -7.81 -1.98
C LYS A 75 3.14 -7.93 -0.62
N ILE A 76 2.80 -7.01 0.27
CA ILE A 76 3.34 -6.93 1.64
C ILE A 76 2.21 -6.85 2.66
N THR A 77 2.52 -7.19 3.90
CA THR A 77 1.66 -6.88 5.05
C THR A 77 1.93 -5.45 5.50
N ILE A 78 0.86 -4.70 5.79
CA ILE A 78 0.96 -3.29 6.17
C ILE A 78 0.13 -2.98 7.41
N ASP A 79 0.61 -1.99 8.17
CA ASP A 79 -0.23 -1.17 9.05
C ASP A 79 -0.54 0.14 8.32
N TYR A 80 -1.75 0.68 8.49
CA TYR A 80 -2.10 1.99 7.94
C TYR A 80 -3.00 2.78 8.89
N HIS A 81 -2.83 4.09 8.87
CA HIS A 81 -3.67 5.05 9.58
C HIS A 81 -3.86 6.31 8.73
N GLN A 82 -5.04 6.92 8.85
CA GLN A 82 -5.37 8.17 8.19
C GLN A 82 -4.73 9.36 8.91
#